data_AF-A0A0W7TK47-F1
#
_entry.id   AF-A0A0W7TK47-F1
#
_cell.length_a   1.000
_cell.length_b   1.000
_cell.length_c   1.000
_cell.angle_alpha   90.00
_cell.angle_beta   90.00
_cell.angle_gamma   90.00
#
_symmetry.space_group_name_H-M   'P 1'
#
loop_
_entity.id
_entity.type
_entity.pdbx_description
1 polymer ?
#
loop_
_entity_poly.entity_id
_entity_poly.type
_entity_poly.pdbx_seq_one_letter_code
_entity_poly.pdbx_strand_id
1 'polypeptide(L)'
;MAASRPLDVFESFTRFSEGKKTREDQWDYVTVPTNALRMKEKYKIAFGKNIIPEDEDIADRLFQAGMDMLISTGIYNSSLGKVLCPTEDEVLEAIRRAPRKISLGYGNERVSCKSRRMGDRRAPVIEAGPTGAPVSESIFTPMIMSYAQEPSVDAIVSGVLDTVRGQPVNTNTPWEIRATVEEIRYIRDACAICGRPGLCI
;
A
#
# COMPACT_ATOMS: atom_id res chain seq x y z
N MET A 1 11.40 27.21 6.72
CA MET A 1 12.23 26.54 7.74
C MET A 1 12.16 25.06 7.41
N ALA A 2 13.29 24.39 7.14
CA ALA A 2 13.28 22.98 6.78
C ALA A 2 12.61 22.14 7.88
N ALA A 3 11.63 21.31 7.52
CA ALA A 3 10.98 20.39 8.43
C ALA A 3 12.01 19.42 9.02
N SER A 4 12.02 19.28 10.35
CA SER A 4 12.96 18.41 11.08
C SER A 4 12.52 16.95 11.17
N ARG A 5 11.28 16.66 10.76
CA ARG A 5 10.66 15.33 10.76
C ARG A 5 9.56 15.23 9.70
N PRO A 6 9.31 14.03 9.15
CA PRO A 6 8.15 13.79 8.31
C PRO A 6 6.85 13.85 9.14
N LEU A 7 5.73 14.11 8.47
CA LEU A 7 4.41 13.96 9.09
C LEU A 7 4.20 12.52 9.56
N ASP A 8 3.87 12.37 10.83
CA ASP A 8 3.44 11.11 11.42
C ASP A 8 1.91 11.06 11.56
N VAL A 9 1.39 9.90 11.99
CA VAL A 9 -0.05 9.69 12.14
C VAL A 9 -0.69 10.56 13.22
N PHE A 10 0.07 10.95 14.26
CA PHE A 10 -0.44 11.76 15.37
C PHE A 10 -0.55 13.22 14.96
N GLU A 11 0.49 13.76 14.33
CA GLU A 11 0.48 15.11 13.78
C GLU A 11 -0.57 15.27 12.69
N SER A 12 -0.70 14.26 11.83
CA SER A 12 -1.76 14.22 10.81
C SER A 12 -3.14 14.29 11.46
N PHE A 13 -3.40 13.50 12.50
CA PHE A 13 -4.67 13.53 13.24
C PHE A 13 -4.98 14.93 13.81
N THR A 14 -4.02 15.56 14.48
CA THR A 14 -4.17 16.92 15.02
C THR A 14 -4.44 17.94 13.91
N ARG A 15 -3.64 17.94 12.83
CA ARG A 15 -3.79 18.89 11.73
C ARG A 15 -5.07 18.69 10.94
N PHE A 16 -5.58 17.47 10.83
CA PHE A 16 -6.90 17.22 10.24
C PHE A 16 -8.02 17.90 11.04
N SER A 17 -7.90 18.01 12.36
CA SER A 17 -8.91 18.71 13.18
C SER A 17 -9.03 20.20 12.82
N GLU A 18 -7.96 20.81 12.31
CA GLU A 18 -7.88 22.21 11.85
C GLU A 18 -8.05 22.33 10.32
N GLY A 19 -8.06 21.21 9.61
CA GLY A 19 -8.14 21.15 8.14
C GLY A 19 -9.39 21.81 7.55
N LYS A 20 -9.27 22.19 6.27
CA LYS A 20 -10.36 22.80 5.50
C LYS A 20 -11.50 21.80 5.34
N LYS A 21 -12.73 22.19 5.70
CA LYS A 21 -13.93 21.39 5.40
C LYS A 21 -14.14 21.29 3.89
N THR A 22 -14.29 20.07 3.41
CA THR A 22 -14.49 19.74 2.00
C THR A 22 -15.51 18.61 1.90
N ARG A 23 -16.45 18.71 0.95
CA ARG A 23 -17.42 17.66 0.66
C ARG A 23 -16.77 16.59 -0.23
N GLU A 24 -17.12 15.33 -0.03
CA GLU A 24 -16.48 14.20 -0.73
C GLU A 24 -16.66 14.26 -2.26
N ASP A 25 -17.87 14.47 -2.74
CA ASP A 25 -18.15 14.70 -4.17
C ASP A 25 -17.37 15.90 -4.77
N GLN A 26 -17.18 16.98 -4.00
CA GLN A 26 -16.39 18.13 -4.41
C GLN A 26 -14.89 17.79 -4.46
N TRP A 27 -14.43 16.90 -3.57
CA TRP A 27 -13.07 16.39 -3.61
C TRP A 27 -12.86 15.51 -4.85
N ASP A 28 -13.71 14.50 -5.02
CA ASP A 28 -13.57 13.44 -6.02
C ASP A 28 -13.84 13.94 -7.45
N TYR A 29 -14.91 14.71 -7.65
CA TYR A 29 -15.34 15.09 -8.99
C TYR A 29 -14.80 16.45 -9.45
N VAL A 30 -14.28 17.27 -8.54
CA VAL A 30 -13.80 18.61 -8.89
C VAL A 30 -12.35 18.81 -8.49
N THR A 31 -12.02 18.66 -7.20
CA THR A 31 -10.70 19.06 -6.68
C THR A 31 -9.57 18.20 -7.26
N VAL A 32 -9.69 16.87 -7.15
CA VAL A 32 -8.69 15.93 -7.64
C VAL A 32 -8.54 16.00 -9.18
N PRO A 33 -9.62 15.93 -9.99
CA PRO A 33 -9.50 15.99 -11.45
C PRO A 33 -8.96 17.32 -11.95
N THR A 34 -9.39 18.44 -11.36
CA THR A 34 -8.92 19.78 -11.75
C THR A 34 -7.42 19.93 -11.48
N ASN A 35 -6.96 19.51 -10.30
CA ASN A 35 -5.54 19.58 -9.97
C ASN A 35 -4.69 18.61 -10.79
N ALA A 36 -5.18 17.39 -11.05
CA ALA A 36 -4.49 16.44 -11.92
C ALA A 36 -4.33 16.99 -13.35
N LEU A 37 -5.38 17.60 -13.91
CA LEU A 37 -5.31 18.24 -15.24
C LEU A 37 -4.32 19.41 -15.23
N ARG A 38 -4.38 20.27 -14.19
CA ARG A 38 -3.42 21.36 -14.00
C ARG A 38 -1.98 20.86 -13.93
N MET A 39 -1.72 19.74 -13.25
CA MET A 39 -0.38 19.13 -13.19
C MET A 39 0.06 18.63 -14.57
N LYS A 40 -0.81 17.91 -15.27
CA LYS A 40 -0.54 17.44 -16.63
C LYS A 40 -0.15 18.60 -17.56
N GLU A 41 -0.90 19.70 -17.52
CA GLU A 41 -0.66 20.88 -18.36
C GLU A 41 0.61 21.63 -17.94
N LYS A 42 0.77 21.93 -16.64
CA LYS A 42 1.93 22.65 -16.09
C LYS A 42 3.25 21.95 -16.42
N TYR A 43 3.30 20.63 -16.25
CA TYR A 43 4.49 19.82 -16.47
C TYR A 43 4.55 19.19 -17.86
N LYS A 44 3.61 19.51 -18.75
CA LYS A 44 3.54 18.99 -20.13
C LYS A 44 3.68 17.47 -20.19
N ILE A 45 2.95 16.77 -19.31
CA ILE A 45 3.01 15.31 -19.21
C ILE A 45 2.29 14.70 -20.41
N ALA A 46 3.06 14.02 -21.25
CA ALA A 46 2.58 13.27 -22.40
C ALA A 46 3.36 11.97 -22.53
N PHE A 47 2.72 10.84 -22.23
CA PHE A 47 3.35 9.53 -22.38
C PHE A 47 3.32 9.08 -23.84
N GLY A 48 4.37 8.35 -24.24
CA GLY A 48 4.41 7.65 -25.51
C GLY A 48 3.54 6.40 -25.50
N LYS A 49 3.76 5.51 -26.48
CA LYS A 49 3.04 4.23 -26.59
C LYS A 49 3.58 3.13 -25.68
N ASN A 50 4.78 3.32 -25.12
CA ASN A 50 5.43 2.32 -24.30
C ASN A 50 4.83 2.30 -22.90
N ILE A 51 4.64 1.10 -22.35
CA ILE A 51 4.16 0.91 -20.98
C ILE A 51 5.18 1.47 -19.97
N ILE A 52 6.47 1.30 -20.26
CA ILE A 52 7.55 1.82 -19.42
C ILE A 52 8.12 3.07 -20.08
N PRO A 53 8.11 4.24 -19.41
CA PRO A 53 8.72 5.44 -19.95
C PRO A 53 10.25 5.29 -19.97
N GLU A 54 10.85 5.55 -21.12
CA GLU A 54 12.31 5.54 -21.33
C GLU A 54 12.89 6.96 -21.36
N ASP A 55 12.02 7.98 -21.44
CA ASP A 55 12.39 9.39 -21.39
C ASP A 55 12.53 9.84 -19.93
N GLU A 56 13.78 10.05 -19.50
CA GLU A 56 14.12 10.47 -18.14
C GLU A 56 13.56 11.87 -17.80
N ASP A 57 13.46 12.77 -18.77
CA ASP A 57 12.92 14.13 -18.56
C ASP A 57 11.41 14.09 -18.32
N ILE A 58 10.68 13.20 -19.01
CA ILE A 58 9.28 12.93 -18.66
C ILE A 58 9.16 12.33 -17.26
N ALA A 59 10.05 11.41 -16.86
CA ALA A 59 10.03 10.79 -15.53
C ALA A 59 10.28 11.83 -14.42
N ASP A 60 11.26 12.71 -14.59
CA ASP A 60 11.56 13.79 -13.64
C ASP A 60 10.41 14.79 -13.53
N ARG A 61 9.84 15.22 -14.66
CA ARG A 61 8.66 16.10 -14.65
C ARG A 61 7.46 15.43 -14.00
N LEU A 62 7.26 14.13 -14.20
CA LEU A 62 6.18 13.39 -13.55
C LEU A 62 6.37 13.31 -12.03
N PHE A 63 7.61 13.10 -11.56
CA PHE A 63 7.92 13.14 -10.13
C PHE A 63 7.60 14.52 -9.52
N GLN A 64 8.05 15.60 -10.17
CA GLN A 64 7.76 16.97 -9.73
C GLN A 64 6.25 17.28 -9.75
N ALA A 65 5.54 16.83 -10.80
CA ALA A 65 4.08 16.96 -10.89
C ALA A 65 3.36 16.25 -9.74
N GLY A 66 3.80 15.04 -9.36
CA GLY A 66 3.24 14.29 -8.24
C GLY A 66 3.50 14.97 -6.89
N MET A 67 4.71 15.48 -6.69
CA MET A 67 5.09 16.26 -5.50
C MET A 67 4.19 17.50 -5.35
N ASP A 68 4.11 18.31 -6.40
CA ASP A 68 3.24 19.49 -6.43
C ASP A 68 1.76 19.13 -6.23
N MET A 69 1.31 18.01 -6.79
CA MET A 69 -0.06 17.54 -6.62
C MET A 69 -0.36 17.26 -5.15
N LEU A 70 0.51 16.51 -4.46
CA LEU A 70 0.34 16.16 -3.05
C LEU A 70 0.30 17.42 -2.18
N ILE A 71 1.21 18.36 -2.40
CA ILE A 71 1.31 19.61 -1.61
C ILE A 71 0.11 20.51 -1.86
N SER A 72 -0.27 20.71 -3.13
CA SER A 72 -1.33 21.66 -3.51
C SER A 72 -2.75 21.10 -3.38
N THR A 73 -2.92 19.78 -3.49
CA THR A 73 -4.23 19.11 -3.35
C THR A 73 -4.44 18.66 -1.91
N GLY A 74 -3.44 18.03 -1.31
CA GLY A 74 -3.51 17.46 0.02
C GLY A 74 -4.11 16.04 0.06
N ILE A 75 -4.45 15.62 1.27
CA ILE A 75 -5.05 14.33 1.61
C ILE A 75 -6.42 14.61 2.22
N TYR A 76 -7.45 13.90 1.76
CA TYR A 76 -8.80 14.01 2.29
C TYR A 76 -9.06 12.95 3.36
N ASN A 77 -9.64 13.38 4.48
CA ASN A 77 -10.14 12.52 5.54
C ASN A 77 -11.66 12.45 5.44
N SER A 78 -12.18 11.32 4.97
CA SER A 78 -13.61 11.09 4.75
C SER A 78 -14.41 11.07 6.06
N SER A 79 -13.81 10.62 7.17
CA SER A 79 -14.48 10.62 8.48
C SER A 79 -14.74 12.03 9.01
N LEU A 80 -13.85 12.99 8.71
CA LEU A 80 -13.97 14.37 9.18
C LEU A 80 -14.50 15.33 8.10
N GLY A 81 -14.53 14.89 6.83
CA GLY A 81 -14.83 15.76 5.69
C GLY A 81 -13.83 16.91 5.58
N LYS A 82 -12.54 16.63 5.78
CA LYS A 82 -11.49 17.65 5.87
C LYS A 82 -10.24 17.30 5.07
N VAL A 83 -9.53 18.34 4.62
CA VAL A 83 -8.29 18.21 3.84
C VAL A 83 -7.08 18.71 4.64
N LEU A 84 -5.99 17.96 4.54
CA LEU A 84 -4.66 18.32 5.04
C LEU A 84 -3.68 18.42 3.88
N CYS A 85 -3.00 19.56 3.75
CA CYS A 85 -1.92 19.75 2.78
C CYS A 85 -0.56 19.65 3.48
N PRO A 86 0.29 18.66 3.15
CA PRO A 86 1.66 18.66 3.63
C PRO A 86 2.46 19.77 2.94
N THR A 87 3.50 20.24 3.60
CA THR A 87 4.49 21.16 3.03
C THR A 87 5.52 20.38 2.22
N GLU A 88 6.21 21.07 1.30
CA GLU A 88 7.28 20.47 0.50
C GLU A 88 8.38 19.85 1.38
N ASP A 89 8.83 20.58 2.41
CA ASP A 89 9.86 20.12 3.32
C ASP A 89 9.45 18.83 4.07
N GLU A 90 8.19 18.71 4.48
CA GLU A 90 7.65 17.50 5.14
C GLU A 90 7.70 16.29 4.21
N VAL A 91 7.32 16.47 2.92
CA VAL A 91 7.33 15.38 1.94
C VAL A 91 8.77 14.99 1.59
N LEU A 92 9.66 15.96 1.36
CA LEU A 92 11.06 15.69 1.06
C LEU A 92 11.79 15.00 2.21
N GLU A 93 11.49 15.38 3.46
CA GLU A 93 12.04 14.70 4.63
C GLU A 93 11.51 13.27 4.74
N ALA A 94 10.24 13.02 4.41
CA ALA A 94 9.69 11.66 4.36
C ALA A 94 10.40 10.80 3.32
N ILE A 95 10.61 11.32 2.11
CA ILE A 95 11.36 10.61 1.05
C ILE A 95 12.79 10.33 1.50
N ARG A 96 13.47 11.29 2.13
CA ARG A 96 14.84 11.13 2.63
C ARG A 96 14.96 10.03 3.68
N ARG A 97 13.94 9.87 4.54
CA ARG A 97 13.89 8.87 5.61
C ARG A 97 13.32 7.52 5.19
N ALA A 98 12.80 7.40 3.97
CA ALA A 98 12.20 6.16 3.50
C ALA A 98 13.20 4.98 3.60
N PRO A 99 12.76 3.81 4.09
CA PRO A 99 13.63 2.66 4.25
C PRO A 99 14.17 2.19 2.89
N ARG A 100 15.49 1.99 2.80
CA ARG A 100 16.14 1.53 1.55
C ARG A 100 16.02 0.02 1.31
N LYS A 101 15.72 -0.72 2.37
CA LYS A 101 15.59 -2.18 2.38
C LYS A 101 14.72 -2.59 3.57
N ILE A 102 13.91 -3.62 3.37
CA ILE A 102 13.18 -4.33 4.42
C ILE A 102 13.54 -5.82 4.36
N SER A 103 13.51 -6.49 5.51
CA SER A 103 13.67 -7.94 5.61
C SER A 103 12.30 -8.55 5.84
N LEU A 104 11.89 -9.48 4.98
CA LEU A 104 10.61 -10.16 5.04
C LEU A 104 10.86 -11.62 5.44
N GLY A 105 9.99 -12.17 6.28
CA GLY A 105 10.12 -13.55 6.78
C GLY A 105 11.34 -13.77 7.68
N TYR A 106 11.59 -15.04 8.01
CA TYR A 106 12.67 -15.47 8.89
C TYR A 106 13.17 -16.88 8.54
N GLY A 107 14.28 -17.29 9.16
CA GLY A 107 14.91 -18.59 8.88
C GLY A 107 15.33 -18.71 7.42
N ASN A 108 15.07 -19.88 6.83
CA ASN A 108 15.41 -20.18 5.44
C ASN A 108 14.57 -19.39 4.42
N GLU A 109 13.43 -18.84 4.83
CA GLU A 109 12.50 -18.09 3.97
C GLU A 109 12.72 -16.57 4.04
N ARG A 110 13.79 -16.12 4.73
CA ARG A 110 14.07 -14.69 4.85
C ARG A 110 14.50 -14.11 3.51
N VAL A 111 13.74 -13.13 3.01
CA VAL A 111 14.08 -12.38 1.80
C VAL A 111 14.34 -10.90 2.08
N SER A 112 15.13 -10.28 1.21
CA SER A 112 15.53 -8.88 1.32
C SER A 112 14.87 -8.06 0.21
N CYS A 113 13.75 -7.39 0.51
CA CYS A 113 13.13 -6.46 -0.41
C CYS A 113 13.91 -5.13 -0.43
N LYS A 114 14.42 -4.75 -1.60
CA LYS A 114 15.23 -3.55 -1.83
C LYS A 114 14.97 -2.99 -3.22
N SER A 115 15.31 -1.72 -3.43
CA SER A 115 15.13 -1.05 -4.71
C SER A 115 15.71 -1.84 -5.90
N ARG A 116 14.90 -1.92 -6.96
CA ARG A 116 15.27 -2.38 -8.31
C ARG A 116 15.29 -1.18 -9.24
N ARG A 117 16.21 -1.17 -10.19
CA ARG A 117 16.31 -0.13 -11.23
C ARG A 117 15.76 -0.65 -12.55
N MET A 118 15.57 0.26 -13.51
CA MET A 118 15.29 -0.10 -14.89
C MET A 118 16.31 -1.12 -15.42
N GLY A 119 15.83 -2.18 -16.05
CA GLY A 119 16.67 -3.26 -16.58
C GLY A 119 17.32 -4.19 -15.55
N ASP A 120 16.97 -4.08 -14.26
CA ASP A 120 17.53 -4.93 -13.21
C ASP A 120 17.13 -6.40 -13.41
N ARG A 121 18.16 -7.26 -13.57
CA ARG A 121 18.00 -8.70 -13.82
C ARG A 121 17.58 -9.50 -12.60
N ARG A 122 17.66 -8.94 -11.39
CA ARG A 122 17.17 -9.60 -10.17
C ARG A 122 15.65 -9.72 -10.28
N ALA A 123 15.12 -10.90 -9.96
CA ALA A 123 13.68 -11.08 -9.81
C ALA A 123 13.13 -10.14 -8.72
N PRO A 124 11.90 -9.63 -8.85
CA PRO A 124 11.21 -8.97 -7.75
C PRO A 124 10.95 -9.97 -6.62
N VAL A 125 10.65 -9.45 -5.42
CA VAL A 125 10.03 -10.28 -4.38
C VAL A 125 8.63 -10.64 -4.85
N ILE A 126 8.30 -11.93 -4.78
CA ILE A 126 7.00 -12.45 -5.21
C ILE A 126 6.14 -12.67 -3.96
N GLU A 127 5.21 -11.74 -3.74
CA GLU A 127 4.15 -11.90 -2.75
C GLU A 127 2.91 -12.47 -3.45
N ALA A 128 2.46 -13.65 -3.04
CA ALA A 128 1.40 -14.38 -3.74
C ALA A 128 0.36 -14.95 -2.78
N GLY A 129 -0.88 -14.98 -3.24
CA GLY A 129 -2.01 -15.47 -2.47
C GLY A 129 -3.33 -14.93 -3.01
N PRO A 130 -4.44 -15.14 -2.30
CA PRO A 130 -5.76 -14.69 -2.75
C PRO A 130 -5.90 -13.17 -2.87
N THR A 131 -4.95 -12.39 -2.35
CA THR A 131 -4.86 -10.93 -2.57
C THR A 131 -6.13 -10.18 -2.16
N GLY A 132 -6.58 -10.42 -0.92
CA GLY A 132 -7.77 -9.82 -0.35
C GLY A 132 -9.10 -10.32 -0.93
N ALA A 133 -9.07 -11.32 -1.82
CA ALA A 133 -10.30 -11.94 -2.31
C ALA A 133 -11.03 -12.68 -1.17
N PRO A 134 -12.37 -12.71 -1.18
CA PRO A 134 -13.15 -13.53 -0.26
C PRO A 134 -12.86 -15.01 -0.47
N VAL A 135 -12.60 -15.74 0.61
CA VAL A 135 -12.29 -17.17 0.59
C VAL A 135 -13.17 -17.89 1.61
N SER A 136 -13.83 -18.96 1.15
CA SER A 136 -14.65 -19.79 2.03
C SER A 136 -13.80 -20.45 3.11
N GLU A 137 -14.30 -20.43 4.35
CA GLU A 137 -13.60 -20.96 5.53
C GLU A 137 -13.09 -22.39 5.34
N SER A 138 -13.88 -23.26 4.70
CA SER A 138 -13.56 -24.68 4.50
C SER A 138 -12.35 -24.94 3.60
N ILE A 139 -11.99 -23.98 2.74
CA ILE A 139 -10.87 -24.12 1.79
C ILE A 139 -9.73 -23.15 2.09
N PHE A 140 -9.82 -22.38 3.17
CA PHE A 140 -8.86 -21.31 3.44
C PHE A 140 -7.42 -21.83 3.54
N THR A 141 -7.19 -22.87 4.36
CA THR A 141 -5.85 -23.48 4.50
C THR A 141 -5.38 -24.12 3.18
N PRO A 142 -6.15 -24.99 2.49
CA PRO A 142 -5.77 -25.51 1.17
C PRO A 142 -5.45 -24.42 0.14
N MET A 143 -6.21 -23.32 0.13
CA MET A 143 -5.99 -22.18 -0.75
C MET A 143 -4.61 -21.57 -0.51
N ILE A 144 -4.28 -21.27 0.75
CA ILE A 144 -2.96 -20.71 1.09
C ILE A 144 -1.83 -21.70 0.76
N MET A 145 -2.01 -22.99 1.06
CA MET A 145 -1.02 -24.03 0.74
C MET A 145 -0.68 -24.06 -0.75
N SER A 146 -1.66 -23.79 -1.63
CA SER A 146 -1.43 -23.77 -3.07
C SER A 146 -0.42 -22.71 -3.53
N TYR A 147 -0.27 -21.61 -2.77
CA TYR A 147 0.75 -20.59 -3.00
C TYR A 147 2.03 -20.88 -2.22
N ALA A 148 1.90 -21.27 -0.95
CA ALA A 148 3.05 -21.48 -0.07
C ALA A 148 3.98 -22.60 -0.57
N GLN A 149 3.42 -23.64 -1.21
CA GLN A 149 4.20 -24.74 -1.76
C GLN A 149 5.04 -24.34 -2.99
N GLU A 150 4.73 -23.22 -3.65
CA GLU A 150 5.41 -22.81 -4.88
C GLU A 150 6.80 -22.21 -4.54
N PRO A 151 7.90 -22.78 -5.07
CA PRO A 151 9.25 -22.34 -4.73
C PRO A 151 9.57 -20.89 -5.15
N SER A 152 8.82 -20.34 -6.11
CA SER A 152 8.97 -18.96 -6.57
C SER A 152 8.32 -17.93 -5.64
N VAL A 153 7.51 -18.35 -4.67
CA VAL A 153 6.80 -17.44 -3.76
C VAL A 153 7.70 -17.10 -2.57
N ASP A 154 7.89 -15.82 -2.30
CA ASP A 154 8.75 -15.29 -1.23
C ASP A 154 7.96 -14.82 0.00
N ALA A 155 6.69 -14.45 -0.19
CA ALA A 155 5.78 -13.97 0.84
C ALA A 155 4.33 -14.32 0.48
N ILE A 156 3.46 -14.41 1.49
CA ILE A 156 2.04 -14.70 1.30
C ILE A 156 1.23 -13.44 1.48
N VAL A 157 0.35 -13.13 0.53
CA VAL A 157 -0.73 -12.17 0.74
C VAL A 157 -2.02 -12.91 1.07
N SER A 158 -2.69 -12.52 2.15
CA SER A 158 -3.90 -13.18 2.62
C SER A 158 -5.09 -13.03 1.66
N GLY A 159 -6.08 -13.90 1.80
CA GLY A 159 -7.47 -13.63 1.39
C GLY A 159 -8.25 -12.98 2.53
N VAL A 160 -9.57 -12.97 2.44
CA VAL A 160 -10.46 -12.55 3.52
C VAL A 160 -11.40 -13.69 3.86
N LEU A 161 -11.52 -14.02 5.15
CA LEU A 161 -12.52 -14.98 5.63
C LEU A 161 -13.91 -14.35 5.60
N ASP A 162 -14.83 -14.91 4.81
CA ASP A 162 -16.25 -14.50 4.82
C ASP A 162 -16.98 -14.99 6.07
N THR A 163 -16.55 -16.13 6.61
CA THR A 163 -17.05 -16.73 7.84
C THR A 163 -15.93 -17.23 8.72
N VAL A 164 -16.19 -17.26 10.03
CA VAL A 164 -15.33 -17.94 11.00
C VAL A 164 -16.20 -18.72 11.98
N ARG A 165 -15.97 -20.03 12.10
CA ARG A 165 -16.81 -21.00 12.82
C ARG A 165 -18.26 -20.96 12.33
N GLY A 166 -18.44 -20.78 11.02
CA GLY A 166 -19.75 -20.65 10.39
C GLY A 166 -20.50 -19.35 10.73
N GLN A 167 -19.85 -18.38 11.37
CA GLN A 167 -20.44 -17.08 11.70
C GLN A 167 -19.94 -16.02 10.72
N PRO A 168 -20.81 -15.11 10.22
CA PRO A 168 -20.41 -14.06 9.29
C PRO A 168 -19.48 -13.05 9.95
N VAL A 169 -18.45 -12.62 9.20
CA VAL A 169 -17.44 -11.65 9.65
C VAL A 169 -17.92 -10.24 9.34
N ASN A 170 -18.81 -9.72 10.19
CA ASN A 170 -19.31 -8.34 10.06
C ASN A 170 -18.38 -7.34 10.76
N THR A 171 -18.16 -6.17 10.14
CA THR A 171 -17.38 -5.05 10.71
C THR A 171 -17.94 -4.56 12.04
N ASN A 172 -17.07 -4.13 12.95
CA ASN A 172 -17.39 -3.65 14.29
C ASN A 172 -18.09 -4.70 15.18
N THR A 173 -17.74 -5.98 14.99
CA THR A 173 -18.23 -7.08 15.83
C THR A 173 -17.08 -7.92 16.39
N PRO A 174 -17.28 -8.68 17.48
CA PRO A 174 -16.28 -9.61 17.96
C PRO A 174 -15.85 -10.67 16.92
N TRP A 175 -16.68 -10.94 15.91
CA TRP A 175 -16.37 -11.87 14.83
C TRP A 175 -15.29 -11.34 13.89
N GLU A 176 -15.19 -10.02 13.67
CA GLU A 176 -14.09 -9.37 12.95
C GLU A 176 -12.75 -9.64 13.63
N ILE A 177 -12.67 -9.41 14.95
CA ILE A 177 -11.47 -9.68 15.75
C ILE A 177 -11.09 -11.16 15.69
N ARG A 178 -12.09 -12.06 15.80
CA ARG A 178 -11.87 -13.50 15.69
C ARG A 178 -11.33 -13.87 14.31
N ALA A 179 -11.92 -13.37 13.25
CA ALA A 179 -11.49 -13.64 11.88
C ALA A 179 -10.05 -13.20 11.64
N THR A 180 -9.65 -11.99 12.06
CA THR A 180 -8.26 -11.52 11.91
C THR A 180 -7.24 -12.47 12.56
N VAL A 181 -7.54 -12.97 13.77
CA VAL A 181 -6.63 -13.87 14.48
C VAL A 181 -6.59 -15.26 13.82
N GLU A 182 -7.74 -15.81 13.43
CA GLU A 182 -7.82 -17.14 12.79
C GLU A 182 -7.21 -17.11 11.37
N GLU A 183 -7.40 -16.03 10.62
CA GLU A 183 -6.78 -15.81 9.30
C GLU A 183 -5.25 -15.94 9.39
N ILE A 184 -4.62 -15.20 10.30
CA ILE A 184 -3.16 -15.27 10.50
C ILE A 184 -2.73 -16.68 10.91
N ARG A 185 -3.50 -17.36 11.77
CA ARG A 185 -3.20 -18.73 12.20
C ARG A 185 -3.27 -19.72 11.05
N TYR A 186 -4.34 -19.69 10.26
CA TYR A 186 -4.51 -20.58 9.12
C TYR A 186 -3.41 -20.41 8.09
N ILE A 187 -2.95 -19.17 7.84
CA ILE A 187 -1.84 -18.93 6.92
C ILE A 187 -0.53 -19.49 7.51
N ARG A 188 -0.26 -19.22 8.80
CA ARG A 188 0.95 -19.75 9.46
C ARG A 188 0.98 -21.27 9.47
N ASP A 189 -0.16 -21.90 9.76
CA ASP A 189 -0.32 -23.35 9.73
C ASP A 189 -0.14 -23.91 8.31
N ALA A 190 -0.75 -23.29 7.29
CA ALA A 190 -0.55 -23.65 5.90
C ALA A 190 0.93 -23.59 5.49
N CYS A 191 1.62 -22.49 5.80
CA CYS A 191 3.05 -22.34 5.54
C CYS A 191 3.89 -23.40 6.27
N ALA A 192 3.55 -23.73 7.52
CA ALA A 192 4.22 -24.78 8.27
C ALA A 192 4.00 -26.18 7.67
N ILE A 193 2.77 -26.50 7.23
CA ILE A 193 2.44 -27.76 6.54
C ILE A 193 3.26 -27.89 5.25
N CYS A 194 3.44 -26.79 4.50
CA CYS A 194 4.30 -26.75 3.31
C CYS A 194 5.81 -26.76 3.62
N GLY A 195 6.22 -26.89 4.88
CA GLY A 195 7.62 -26.92 5.28
C GLY A 195 8.33 -25.56 5.25
N ARG A 196 7.57 -24.47 5.13
CA ARG A 196 8.06 -23.09 4.98
C ARG A 196 7.52 -22.15 6.06
N PRO A 197 7.65 -22.47 7.36
CA PRO A 197 7.06 -21.67 8.45
C PRO A 197 7.62 -20.24 8.53
N GLY A 198 8.78 -20.00 7.92
CA GLY A 198 9.49 -18.73 7.89
C GLY A 198 8.90 -17.68 6.94
N LEU A 199 7.95 -18.04 6.06
CA LEU A 199 7.40 -17.13 5.06
C LEU A 199 6.83 -15.86 5.70
N CYS A 200 7.03 -14.73 5.03
CA CYS A 200 6.35 -13.49 5.40
C CYS A 200 4.85 -13.61 5.08
N ILE A 201 4.03 -12.95 5.90
CA ILE A 201 2.59 -12.74 5.69
C ILE A 201 2.33 -11.26 5.94
#